data_AF-A0A444Z9M1-F1
#
_entry.id   AF-A0A444Z9M1-F1
#
_cell.length_a   1.000
_cell.length_b   1.000
_cell.length_c   1.000
_cell.angle_alpha   90.00
_cell.angle_beta   90.00
_cell.angle_gamma   90.00
#
_symmetry.space_group_name_H-M   'P 1'
#
loop_
_entity.id
_entity.type
_entity.pdbx_description
1 polymer ?
#
loop_
_entity_poly.entity_id
_entity_poly.type
_entity_poly.pdbx_seq_one_letter_code
_entity_poly.pdbx_strand_id
1 'polypeptide(L)' 'MTVLDCLIDQRLYIDLPDAKQRVQIFGVHSSGKQLAEDVDFEKLVFRTVGFSGVDIRNLVNEAAIMVVGFCCI' A
#
# COMPACT_ATOMS: atom_id res chain seq x y z
N MET A 1 -12.01 5.28 -10.44
CA MET A 1 -12.52 5.29 -11.84
C MET A 1 -11.35 5.28 -12.81
N THR A 2 -10.63 4.17 -12.87
CA THR A 2 -9.61 3.95 -13.91
C THR A 2 -10.03 2.68 -14.61
N VAL A 3 -10.60 2.84 -15.79
CA VAL A 3 -11.02 1.73 -16.64
C VAL A 3 -9.74 1.11 -17.19
N LEU A 4 -9.50 -0.16 -16.87
CA LEU A 4 -8.40 -0.92 -17.43
C LEU A 4 -8.99 -1.68 -18.62
N ASP A 5 -8.83 -1.15 -19.82
CA ASP A 5 -9.31 -1.76 -21.06
C ASP A 5 -8.48 -3.02 -21.36
N CYS A 6 -8.98 -4.18 -20.91
CA CYS A 6 -8.46 -5.49 -21.25
C CYS A 6 -9.46 -6.20 -22.17
N LEU A 7 -8.96 -6.96 -23.16
CA LEU A 7 -9.57 -7.45 -24.41
C LEU A 7 -10.86 -8.31 -24.30
N ILE A 8 -11.47 -8.40 -23.12
CA ILE A 8 -12.75 -9.11 -22.89
C ILE A 8 -13.72 -8.07 -22.34
N ASP A 9 -14.84 -7.87 -23.04
CA ASP A 9 -15.87 -6.87 -22.75
C ASP A 9 -16.71 -7.22 -21.50
N GLN A 10 -16.04 -7.59 -20.42
CA GLN A 10 -16.57 -7.59 -19.07
C GLN A 10 -15.83 -6.51 -18.31
N ARG A 11 -16.49 -5.37 -18.14
CA ARG A 11 -16.01 -4.30 -17.27
C ARG A 11 -16.01 -4.82 -15.83
N LEU A 12 -14.84 -5.23 -15.34
CA LEU A 12 -14.67 -5.60 -13.93
C LEU A 12 -14.53 -4.31 -13.11
N TYR A 13 -15.54 -4.03 -12.29
CA TYR A 13 -15.49 -2.93 -11.34
C TYR A 13 -14.71 -3.39 -10.10
N ILE A 14 -13.61 -2.71 -9.82
CA ILE A 14 -12.82 -2.91 -8.60
C ILE A 14 -13.05 -1.69 -7.72
N ASP A 15 -13.70 -1.92 -6.59
CA ASP A 15 -13.91 -0.90 -5.58
C ASP A 15 -12.64 -0.64 -4.76
N LEU A 16 -12.64 0.49 -4.05
CA LEU A 16 -11.55 0.82 -3.13
C LEU A 16 -11.50 -0.19 -1.97
N PRO A 17 -10.29 -0.61 -1.56
CA PRO A 17 -10.15 -1.58 -0.48
C PRO A 17 -10.63 -1.00 0.85
N ASP A 18 -11.37 -1.81 1.61
CA ASP A 18 -11.79 -1.50 2.98
C ASP A 18 -10.58 -1.42 3.93
N ALA A 19 -10.78 -0.84 5.12
CA ALA A 19 -9.75 -0.69 6.14
C ALA A 19 -9.00 -2.00 6.44
N LYS A 20 -9.73 -3.12 6.60
CA LYS A 20 -9.12 -4.44 6.85
C LYS A 20 -8.28 -4.93 5.68
N GLN A 21 -8.74 -4.69 4.46
CA GLN A 21 -8.01 -5.06 3.25
C GLN A 21 -6.73 -4.22 3.12
N ARG A 22 -6.76 -2.93 3.49
CA ARG A 22 -5.56 -2.09 3.52
C ARG A 22 -4.51 -2.61 4.50
N VAL A 23 -4.90 -3.08 5.68
CA VAL A 23 -3.97 -3.74 6.63
C VAL A 23 -3.27 -4.94 5.98
N GLN A 24 -4.02 -5.79 5.29
CA GLN A 24 -3.46 -6.95 4.60
C GLN A 24 -2.52 -6.56 3.46
N ILE A 25 -2.87 -5.53 2.68
CA ILE A 25 -2.04 -4.98 1.60
C ILE A 25 -0.73 -4.43 2.17
N PHE A 26 -0.80 -3.71 3.29
CA PHE A 26 0.40 -3.26 4.01
C PHE A 26 1.27 -4.45 4.41
N GLY A 27 0.71 -5.49 5.02
CA GLY A 27 1.44 -6.70 5.42
C GLY A 27 2.15 -7.41 4.25
N VAL A 28 1.49 -7.52 3.08
CA VAL A 28 2.09 -8.14 1.89
C VAL A 28 3.22 -7.29 1.33
N HIS A 29 3.05 -5.97 1.25
CA HIS A 29 4.08 -5.07 0.70
C HIS A 29 5.21 -4.74 1.68
N SER A 30 4.98 -4.95 2.97
CA SER A 30 5.99 -4.80 4.02
C SER A 30 6.74 -6.11 4.29
N SER A 31 6.20 -7.26 3.87
CA SER A 31 6.85 -8.57 3.98
C SER A 31 8.17 -8.57 3.20
N GLY A 32 9.29 -8.64 3.92
CA GLY A 32 10.64 -8.62 3.35
C GLY A 32 11.35 -7.26 3.39
N LYS A 33 10.72 -6.22 3.93
CA LYS A 33 11.38 -4.93 4.22
C LYS A 33 11.78 -4.87 5.70
N GLN A 34 12.90 -4.23 6.00
CA GLN A 34 13.27 -3.94 7.39
C GLN A 34 12.34 -2.83 7.90
N LEU A 35 11.48 -3.18 8.85
CA LEU A 35 10.58 -2.24 9.51
C LEU A 35 11.14 -1.97 10.91
N ALA A 36 10.97 -0.73 11.39
CA ALA A 36 11.19 -0.44 12.79
C ALA A 36 10.13 -1.12 13.65
N GLU A 37 10.47 -1.46 14.90
CA GLU A 37 9.56 -2.10 15.86
C GLU A 37 8.35 -1.22 16.22
N ASP A 38 8.42 0.09 15.96
CA ASP A 38 7.36 1.07 16.22
C ASP A 38 6.35 1.20 15.05
N VAL A 39 6.46 0.36 14.01
CA VAL A 39 5.53 0.42 12.87
C VAL A 39 4.23 -0.31 13.20
N ASP A 40 3.17 0.45 13.37
CA ASP A 40 1.81 -0.04 13.63
C ASP A 40 0.89 0.17 12.41
N PHE A 41 0.54 -0.93 11.73
CA PHE A 41 -0.30 -0.90 10.54
C PHE A 41 -1.75 -0.48 10.83
N GLU A 42 -2.30 -0.76 12.01
CA GLU A 42 -3.66 -0.37 12.34
C GLU A 42 -3.79 1.15 12.41
N LYS A 43 -2.79 1.82 12.96
CA LYS A 43 -2.72 3.29 13.00
C LYS A 43 -2.55 3.92 11.62
N LEU A 44 -1.80 3.27 10.72
CA LEU A 44 -1.55 3.77 9.36
C LEU A 44 -2.80 3.73 8.48
N VAL A 45 -3.71 2.80 8.70
CA VAL A 45 -4.97 2.68 7.94
C VAL A 45 -5.90 3.87 8.14
N PHE A 46 -5.86 4.52 9.31
CA PHE A 46 -6.63 5.74 9.57
C PHE A 46 -6.10 6.96 8.80
N ARG A 47 -4.81 6.96 8.44
CA ARG A 47 -4.19 8.06 7.67
C ARG A 47 -4.27 7.86 6.16
N THR A 48 -4.61 6.65 5.72
CA THR A 48 -4.62 6.23 4.29
C THR A 48 -6.03 5.93 3.78
N VAL A 49 -7.03 6.68 4.27
CA VAL A 49 -8.41 6.57 3.80
C VAL A 49 -8.49 6.98 2.33
N GLY A 50 -9.12 6.16 1.50
CA GLY A 50 -9.26 6.39 0.06
C GLY A 50 -8.07 5.95 -0.79
N PHE A 51 -7.02 5.37 -0.18
CA PHE A 51 -5.87 4.86 -0.93
C PHE A 51 -6.24 3.57 -1.66
N SER A 52 -5.82 3.48 -2.92
CA SER A 52 -5.87 2.23 -3.67
C SER A 52 -4.69 1.32 -3.27
N GLY A 53 -4.76 0.04 -3.65
CA GLY A 53 -3.65 -0.89 -3.41
C GLY A 53 -2.33 -0.44 -4.08
N VAL A 54 -2.42 0.29 -5.20
CA VAL A 54 -1.25 0.84 -5.90
C VAL A 54 -0.60 1.96 -5.10
N ASP A 55 -1.41 2.83 -4.49
CA ASP A 55 -0.92 3.95 -3.68
C ASP A 55 -0.21 3.46 -2.42
N ILE A 56 -0.75 2.42 -1.76
CA ILE A 56 -0.13 1.79 -0.60
C ILE A 56 1.22 1.18 -0.98
N ARG A 57 1.28 0.47 -2.10
CA ARG A 57 2.54 -0.12 -2.59
C ARG A 57 3.59 0.97 -2.85
N ASN A 58 3.20 2.07 -3.50
CA ASN A 58 4.10 3.18 -3.77
C ASN A 58 4.56 3.84 -2.47
N LEU A 59 3.65 4.09 -1.52
CA LEU A 59 3.99 4.66 -0.21
C LEU A 59 5.06 3.83 0.52
N VAL A 60 4.88 2.51 0.58
CA VAL A 60 5.84 1.59 1.22
C VAL A 60 7.17 1.55 0.46
N ASN A 61 7.15 1.71 -0.86
CA ASN A 61 8.37 1.75 -1.67
C ASN A 61 9.17 3.05 -1.44
N GLU A 62 8.50 4.20 -1.44
CA GLU A 62 9.14 5.50 -1.15
C GLU A 62 9.70 5.56 0.27
N ALA A 63 8.98 5.00 1.26
CA ALA A 63 9.49 4.87 2.62
C ALA A 63 10.78 4.03 2.68
N ALA A 64 10.85 2.93 1.91
CA ALA A 64 12.05 2.11 1.86
C ALA A 64 13.23 2.84 1.20
N ILE A 65 12.98 3.62 0.15
CA ILE A 65 14.02 4.43 -0.51
C ILE A 65 14.54 5.51 0.45
N MET A 66 13.65 6.19 1.18
CA MET A 66 14.03 7.19 2.18
C MET A 66 14.90 6.61 3.30
N VAL A 67 14.57 5.41 3.80
CA VAL A 67 15.35 4.74 4.85
C VAL A 67 16.73 4.32 4.35
N VAL A 68 16.85 3.80 3.11
CA VAL A 68 18.15 3.48 2.52
C VAL A 68 19.03 4.74 2.39
N GLY A 69 18.44 5.90 2.11
CA GLY A 69 19.13 7.19 2.12
C GLY A 69 19.56 7.67 3.51
N PHE A 70 18.93 7.17 4.58
CA PHE A 70 19.13 7.61 5.97
C PHE A 70 20.00 6.67 6.81
N CYS A 71 20.55 5.60 6.23
CA CYS A 71 21.40 4.60 6.93
C CYS A 71 22.81 5.13 7.34
N CYS A 72 23.02 6.45 7.34
CA CYS A 72 24.18 7.09 7.95
C CYS A 72 23.70 8.10 9.00
N ILE A 73 23.21 7.63 10.15
CA ILE A 73 23.27 8.27 11.48
C ILE A 73 23.10 7.18 12.53
#